data_AF-Q4VQH9-F1
#
_entry.id   AF-Q4VQH9-F1
#
_cell.length_a   1.000
_cell.length_b   1.000
_cell.length_c   1.000
_cell.angle_alpha   90.00
_cell.angle_beta   90.00
_cell.angle_gamma   90.00
#
_symmetry.space_group_name_H-M   'P 1'
#
loop_
_entity.id
_entity.type
_entity.pdbx_description
1 polymer ?
#
loop_
_entity_poly.entity_id
_entity_poly.type
_entity_poly.pdbx_seq_one_letter_code
_entity_poly.pdbx_strand_id
1 'polypeptide(L)' 'YFERISGDLKTQIDQVESTAGSLQAQWRGAAGTAAQAAVVRFQEAANKQKAELDEISTNIR' A
#
# COMPACT_ATOMS: atom_id res chain seq x y z
N TYR A 1 -21.16 -4.01 5.27
CA TYR A 1 -20.58 -4.06 3.91
C TYR A 1 -19.24 -3.32 3.84
N PHE A 2 -19.14 -2.13 4.41
CA PHE A 2 -17.90 -1.35 4.45
C PHE A 2 -16.71 -2.10 5.07
N GLU A 3 -16.87 -2.75 6.23
CA GLU A 3 -15.77 -3.50 6.88
C GLU A 3 -15.14 -4.56 5.97
N ARG A 4 -15.96 -5.27 5.18
CA ARG A 4 -15.49 -6.24 4.18
C ARG A 4 -14.65 -5.57 3.10
N ILE A 5 -15.16 -4.51 2.48
CA ILE A 5 -14.43 -3.77 1.43
C ILE A 5 -13.14 -3.16 1.97
N SER A 6 -13.18 -2.60 3.18
CA SER A 6 -12.02 -2.05 3.88
C SER A 6 -10.94 -3.13 4.08
N GLY A 7 -11.33 -4.33 4.54
CA GLY A 7 -10.42 -5.47 4.67
C GLY A 7 -9.84 -5.93 3.33
N ASP A 8 -10.67 -6.01 2.28
CA ASP A 8 -10.24 -6.39 0.93
C ASP A 8 -9.22 -5.39 0.37
N LEU A 9 -9.47 -4.09 0.56
CA LEU A 9 -8.57 -3.02 0.08
C LEU A 9 -7.22 -3.02 0.83
N LYS A 10 -7.24 -3.21 2.16
CA LYS A 10 -6.01 -3.35 2.95
C LYS A 10 -5.19 -4.56 2.51
N THR A 11 -5.84 -5.69 2.25
CA THR A 11 -5.19 -6.90 1.73
C THR A 11 -4.51 -6.64 0.38
N GLN A 12 -5.16 -5.90 -0.52
CA GLN A 12 -4.56 -5.54 -1.81
C GLN A 12 -3.34 -4.62 -1.64
N ILE A 13 -3.40 -3.66 -0.73
CA ILE A 13 -2.26 -2.80 -0.40
C ILE A 13 -1.08 -3.66 0.10
N ASP A 14 -1.32 -4.56 1.05
CA ASP A 14 -0.29 -5.44 1.60
C ASP A 14 0.33 -6.33 0.52
N GLN A 15 -0.47 -6.81 -0.44
CA GLN A 15 0.02 -7.59 -1.57
C GLN A 15 0.97 -6.80 -2.48
N VAL A 16 0.69 -5.51 -2.72
CA VAL A 16 1.58 -4.63 -3.48
C VAL A 16 2.88 -4.40 -2.72
N GLU A 17 2.82 -4.13 -1.41
CA GLU A 17 4.01 -3.94 -0.56
C GLU A 17 4.90 -5.19 -0.54
N SER A 18 4.30 -6.37 -0.39
CA SER A 18 4.99 -7.66 -0.43
C SER A 18 5.67 -7.90 -1.79
N THR A 19 4.95 -7.64 -2.88
CA THR A 19 5.49 -7.79 -4.24
C THR A 19 6.66 -6.84 -4.47
N ALA A 20 6.52 -5.57 -4.08
CA ALA A 20 7.59 -4.57 -4.16
C ALA A 20 8.84 -5.00 -3.37
N GLY A 21 8.66 -5.49 -2.14
CA GLY A 21 9.75 -6.01 -1.31
C GLY A 21 10.47 -7.20 -1.97
N SER A 22 9.73 -8.13 -2.58
CA SER A 22 10.31 -9.28 -3.28
C SER A 22 11.15 -8.88 -4.52
N LEU A 23 10.75 -7.80 -5.19
CA LEU A 23 11.41 -7.30 -6.40
C LEU A 23 12.57 -6.35 -6.10
N GLN A 24 12.69 -5.84 -4.88
CA GLN A 24 13.67 -4.82 -4.50
C GLN A 24 15.11 -5.23 -4.80
N ALA A 25 15.45 -6.51 -4.63
CA ALA A 25 16.79 -7.03 -4.93
C ALA A 25 17.17 -6.97 -6.43
N GLN A 26 16.17 -6.85 -7.31
CA GLN A 26 16.34 -6.79 -8.77
C GLN A 26 16.42 -5.35 -9.29
N TRP A 27 16.09 -4.34 -8.47
CA TRP A 27 16.08 -2.94 -8.87
C TRP A 27 17.51 -2.40 -8.99
N ARG A 28 17.95 -2.17 -10.23
CA ARG A 28 19.30 -1.66 -10.53
C ARG A 28 19.26 -0.55 -11.58
N GLY A 29 20.26 0.33 -11.54
CA GLY A 29 20.38 1.46 -12.45
C GLY A 29 19.25 2.48 -12.31
N ALA A 30 19.10 3.36 -13.30
CA ALA A 30 18.11 4.44 -13.28
C ALA A 30 16.66 3.95 -13.13
N ALA A 31 16.31 2.82 -13.77
CA ALA A 31 15.00 2.20 -13.63
C ALA A 31 14.74 1.69 -12.20
N GLY A 32 15.77 1.14 -11.55
CA GLY A 32 15.70 0.73 -10.14
C GLY A 32 15.47 1.90 -9.19
N THR A 33 16.17 3.02 -9.39
CA THR A 33 15.95 4.25 -8.61
C THR A 33 14.53 4.79 -8.77
N ALA A 34 14.00 4.78 -10.00
CA ALA A 34 12.62 5.20 -10.26
C ALA A 34 11.60 4.27 -9.58
N ALA A 35 11.82 2.95 -9.62
CA ALA A 35 10.97 1.98 -8.93
C ALA A 35 10.98 2.19 -7.42
N GLN A 36 12.15 2.40 -6.81
CA GLN A 36 12.27 2.72 -5.38
C GLN A 36 11.48 3.98 -5.00
N ALA A 37 11.63 5.06 -5.79
CA ALA A 37 10.90 6.30 -5.55
C ALA A 37 9.38 6.12 -5.69
N ALA A 38 8.93 5.32 -6.66
CA ALA A 38 7.52 5.00 -6.83
C ALA A 38 6.97 4.20 -5.64
N VAL A 39 7.75 3.25 -5.10
CA VAL A 39 7.36 2.44 -3.94
C VAL A 39 7.28 3.26 -2.66
N VAL A 40 8.20 4.21 -2.45
CA VAL A 40 8.11 5.14 -1.31
C VAL A 40 6.81 5.97 -1.39
N ARG A 41 6.51 6.54 -2.56
CA ARG A 41 5.26 7.29 -2.77
C ARG A 41 4.02 6.42 -2.57
N PHE A 42 4.08 5.17 -3.02
CA PHE A 42 3.00 4.20 -2.80
C PHE A 42 2.80 3.93 -1.31
N GLN A 43 3.86 3.67 -0.54
CA GLN A 43 3.79 3.43 0.90
C GLN A 43 3.20 4.63 1.66
N GLU A 44 3.58 5.85 1.29
CA GLU A 44 3.00 7.07 1.86
C GLU A 44 1.49 7.16 1.63
N ALA A 45 1.04 6.89 0.39
CA ALA A 45 -0.38 6.89 0.05
C ALA A 45 -1.14 5.73 0.71
N ALA A 46 -0.54 4.54 0.75
CA ALA A 46 -1.08 3.34 1.38
C ALA A 46 -1.34 3.56 2.88
N ASN A 47 -0.39 4.17 3.59
CA ASN A 47 -0.56 4.48 5.01
C ASN A 47 -1.70 5.46 5.27
N LYS A 48 -1.84 6.50 4.45
CA LYS A 48 -2.97 7.44 4.53
C LYS A 48 -4.29 6.72 4.27
N GLN A 49 -4.36 5.89 3.22
CA GLN A 49 -5.57 5.15 2.89
C GLN A 49 -5.98 4.17 3.99
N LYS A 50 -5.02 3.44 4.58
CA LYS A 50 -5.26 2.55 5.72
C LYS A 50 -5.85 3.32 6.91
N ALA A 51 -5.30 4.49 7.24
CA ALA A 51 -5.79 5.34 8.33
C ALA A 51 -7.21 5.87 8.07
N GLU A 52 -7.50 6.35 6.86
CA GLU A 52 -8.86 6.80 6.48
C GLU A 52 -9.89 5.67 6.58
N LEU A 53 -9.52 4.47 6.13
CA LEU A 53 -10.39 3.29 6.24
C LEU A 53 -10.67 2.91 7.71
N ASP A 54 -9.68 3.06 8.59
CA ASP A 54 -9.85 2.85 10.04
C ASP A 54 -10.75 3.91 10.67
N GLU A 55 -10.58 5.17 10.29
CA GLU A 55 -11.41 6.29 10.73
C GLU A 55 -12.87 6.09 10.31
N ILE A 56 -13.12 5.79 9.04
CA ILE A 56 -14.48 5.53 8.54
C ILE A 56 -15.09 4.32 9.28
N SER A 57 -14.33 3.23 9.44
CA SER A 57 -14.80 2.04 10.18
C SER A 57 -15.21 2.39 11.62
N THR A 58 -14.50 3.33 12.25
CA THR A 58 -14.81 3.80 13.61
C THR A 58 -16.06 4.67 13.63
N ASN A 59 -16.24 5.55 12.65
CA ASN A 59 -17.36 6.50 12.58
C ASN A 59 -18.70 5.86 12.21
N ILE A 60 -18.70 4.71 11.53
CA ILE A 60 -19.93 4.01 11.10
C ILE A 60 -20.36 2.87 12.04
N ARG A 61 -19.64 2.68 13.15
CA ARG A 61 -20.04 1.79 14.24
C ARG A 61 -21.04 2.48 15.15
#